data_AF-A0A941ZCY1-F1
#
_entry.id   AF-A0A941ZCY1-F1
#
_cell.length_a   1.000
_cell.length_b   1.000
_cell.length_c   1.000
_cell.angle_alpha   90.00
_cell.angle_beta   90.00
_cell.angle_gamma   90.00
#
_symmetry.space_group_name_H-M   'P 1'
#
loop_
_entity.id
_entity.type
_entity.pdbx_description
1 polymer ?
#
loop_
_entity_poly.entity_id
_entity_poly.type
_entity_poly.pdbx_seq_one_letter_code
_entity_poly.pdbx_strand_id
1 'polypeptide(L)'
;MKLLQNFFSFTMMLCFLSLISFHLSTFDAYGGVKPLKTELANAAEIKGIFSVILYGGAHADDLETVALLDNEGDKFTLEPFAPDFDYVIKKGLSAEEALNAAEKFVSFHPSFWRTQLIKIIDPEGNAIGFELKPLYLPFIYGTSDVLDIYYWPKKDGKIKVTITLIPSLKSLKFHPGGDGGLGGPH
;
A
#
# COMPACT_ATOMS: atom_id res chain seq x y z
N MET A 1 67.47 -14.87 -5.86
CA MET A 1 66.69 -13.62 -5.62
C MET A 1 65.28 -13.63 -6.22
N LYS A 2 65.02 -14.24 -7.40
CA LYS A 2 63.65 -14.33 -7.99
C LYS A 2 62.66 -15.24 -7.24
N LEU A 3 63.15 -16.27 -6.54
CA LEU A 3 62.31 -17.22 -5.78
C LEU A 3 61.65 -16.59 -4.52
N LEU A 4 62.33 -15.64 -3.86
CA LEU A 4 61.80 -14.97 -2.67
C LEU A 4 60.68 -13.97 -3.01
N GLN A 5 60.76 -13.35 -4.20
CA GLN A 5 59.81 -12.35 -4.67
C GLN A 5 58.46 -12.97 -5.06
N ASN A 6 58.48 -14.19 -5.63
CA ASN A 6 57.27 -14.94 -5.97
C ASN A 6 56.54 -15.45 -4.71
N PHE A 7 57.28 -15.79 -3.65
CA PHE A 7 56.68 -16.22 -2.38
C PHE A 7 55.95 -15.06 -1.67
N PHE A 8 56.53 -13.86 -1.70
CA PHE A 8 55.92 -12.66 -1.12
C PHE A 8 54.64 -12.24 -1.87
N SER A 9 54.64 -12.36 -3.19
CA SER A 9 53.49 -12.01 -4.03
C SER A 9 52.31 -12.99 -3.87
N PHE A 10 52.58 -14.28 -3.68
CA PHE A 10 51.54 -15.29 -3.47
C PHE A 10 50.87 -15.18 -2.10
N THR A 11 51.64 -14.85 -1.07
CA THR A 11 51.14 -14.71 0.31
C THR A 11 50.25 -13.47 0.46
N MET A 12 50.59 -12.37 -0.24
CA MET A 12 49.79 -11.14 -0.22
C MET A 12 48.46 -11.28 -0.99
N MET A 13 48.43 -12.10 -2.04
CA MET A 13 47.22 -12.36 -2.84
C MET A 13 46.18 -13.21 -2.09
N LEU A 14 46.64 -14.15 -1.26
CA LEU A 14 45.77 -14.94 -0.38
C LEU A 14 45.10 -14.09 0.73
N CYS A 15 45.78 -13.07 1.25
CA CYS A 15 45.21 -12.14 2.24
C CYS A 15 44.11 -11.25 1.66
N PHE A 16 44.20 -10.85 0.38
CA PHE A 16 43.15 -10.08 -0.29
C PHE A 16 41.88 -10.90 -0.57
N LEU A 17 42.03 -12.20 -0.89
CA LEU A 17 40.89 -13.11 -1.08
C LEU A 17 40.14 -13.40 0.22
N SER A 18 40.83 -13.46 1.37
CA SER A 18 40.17 -13.59 2.68
C SER A 18 39.44 -12.33 3.14
N LEU A 19 39.88 -11.13 2.71
CA LEU A 19 39.21 -9.87 3.04
C LEU A 19 37.94 -9.63 2.21
N ILE A 20 37.89 -10.12 0.96
CA ILE A 20 36.69 -10.05 0.11
C ILE A 20 35.59 -11.01 0.60
N SER A 21 35.98 -12.09 1.29
CA SER A 21 35.04 -13.08 1.82
C SER A 21 34.28 -12.60 3.08
N PHE A 22 34.62 -11.42 3.62
CA PHE A 22 34.03 -10.88 4.86
C PHE A 22 32.90 -9.85 4.63
N HIS A 23 32.42 -9.69 3.39
CA HIS A 23 31.30 -8.79 3.07
C HIS A 23 29.97 -9.49 2.77
N LEU A 24 29.86 -10.81 2.87
CA LEU A 24 28.56 -11.49 2.89
C LEU A 24 28.19 -11.91 4.30
N SER A 25 27.82 -10.94 5.11
CA SER A 25 27.06 -11.18 6.34
C SER A 25 25.99 -10.10 6.45
N THR A 26 25.11 -10.02 5.46
CA THR A 26 23.81 -9.38 5.68
C THR A 26 23.02 -10.29 6.60
N PHE A 27 23.06 -9.95 7.88
CA PHE A 27 22.11 -10.43 8.88
C PHE A 27 20.70 -10.05 8.41
N ASP A 28 19.99 -10.97 7.76
CA ASP A 28 18.53 -10.89 7.70
C ASP A 28 17.99 -11.34 9.06
N ALA A 29 18.01 -10.36 9.96
CA ALA A 29 17.40 -10.44 11.27
C ALA A 29 15.90 -10.71 11.14
N TYR A 30 15.43 -11.80 11.77
CA TYR A 30 14.05 -12.06 12.16
C TYR A 30 12.98 -11.69 11.11
N GLY A 31 12.78 -12.58 10.13
CA GLY A 31 11.83 -12.43 9.04
C GLY A 31 10.36 -12.52 9.47
N GLY A 32 9.86 -11.50 10.17
CA GLY A 32 8.45 -11.14 10.07
C GLY A 32 8.19 -10.62 8.66
N VAL A 33 7.15 -11.11 7.98
CA VAL A 33 6.75 -10.57 6.68
C VAL A 33 6.42 -9.09 6.89
N LYS A 34 7.19 -8.19 6.27
CA LYS A 34 6.93 -6.74 6.32
C LYS A 34 5.89 -6.39 5.25
N PRO A 35 5.06 -5.37 5.49
CA PRO A 35 4.20 -4.86 4.43
C PRO A 35 5.05 -4.24 3.32
N LEU A 36 4.51 -4.25 2.10
CA LEU A 36 5.14 -3.60 0.94
C LEU A 36 5.23 -2.09 1.15
N LYS A 37 6.21 -1.49 0.48
CA LYS A 37 6.38 -0.03 0.47
C LYS A 37 5.33 0.59 -0.45
N THR A 38 4.89 1.79 -0.06
CA THR A 38 4.03 2.63 -0.88
C THR A 38 4.62 4.01 -1.05
N GLU A 39 4.33 4.66 -2.16
CA GLU A 39 4.77 6.02 -2.47
C GLU A 39 3.67 6.80 -3.20
N LEU A 40 3.71 8.14 -3.12
CA LEU A 40 2.84 8.96 -3.94
C LEU A 40 3.12 8.70 -5.43
N ALA A 41 2.05 8.66 -6.21
CA ALA A 41 2.12 8.46 -7.64
C ALA A 41 1.39 9.57 -8.41
N ASN A 42 1.83 9.80 -9.64
CA ASN A 42 1.13 10.64 -10.60
C ASN A 42 0.23 9.79 -11.50
N ALA A 43 -0.90 10.33 -11.94
CA ALA A 43 -1.79 9.66 -12.90
C ALA A 43 -1.06 9.24 -14.19
N ALA A 44 -0.03 9.96 -14.63
CA ALA A 44 0.79 9.62 -15.79
C ALA A 44 1.64 8.33 -15.61
N GLU A 45 1.81 7.84 -14.39
CA GLU A 45 2.48 6.56 -14.10
C GLU A 45 1.55 5.36 -14.34
N ILE A 46 0.23 5.57 -14.38
CA ILE A 46 -0.75 4.50 -14.58
C ILE A 46 -0.84 4.18 -16.07
N LYS A 47 -0.42 2.97 -16.41
CA LYS A 47 -0.39 2.45 -17.79
C LYS A 47 -0.73 0.97 -17.79
N GLY A 48 -1.38 0.51 -18.85
CA GLY A 48 -1.74 -0.89 -19.02
C GLY A 48 -3.23 -1.14 -18.76
N ILE A 49 -3.53 -2.37 -18.38
CA ILE A 49 -4.87 -2.88 -18.10
C ILE A 49 -4.96 -3.25 -16.63
N PHE A 50 -6.10 -2.99 -16.01
CA PHE A 50 -6.29 -3.12 -14.58
C PHE A 50 -7.55 -3.90 -14.22
N SER A 51 -7.42 -4.66 -13.13
CA SER A 51 -8.54 -5.10 -12.32
C SER A 51 -8.75 -4.05 -11.22
N VAL A 52 -9.89 -3.38 -11.24
CA VAL A 52 -10.27 -2.37 -10.25
C VAL A 52 -11.09 -3.02 -9.14
N ILE A 53 -10.62 -2.91 -7.91
CA ILE A 53 -11.26 -3.40 -6.70
C ILE A 53 -11.83 -2.20 -5.95
N LEU A 54 -13.16 -2.13 -5.86
CA LEU A 54 -13.88 -1.06 -5.20
C LEU A 54 -14.32 -1.54 -3.82
N TYR A 55 -13.64 -1.08 -2.77
CA TYR A 55 -13.86 -1.53 -1.39
C TYR A 55 -14.65 -0.51 -0.58
N GLY A 56 -15.64 -0.98 0.18
CA GLY A 56 -16.50 -0.16 1.04
C GLY A 56 -17.64 0.50 0.28
N GLY A 57 -18.13 1.64 0.80
CA GLY A 57 -19.20 2.41 0.16
C GLY A 57 -20.58 1.76 0.30
N ALA A 58 -20.78 0.93 1.33
CA ALA A 58 -22.08 0.34 1.65
C ALA A 58 -23.10 1.38 2.13
N HIS A 59 -22.60 2.49 2.70
CA HIS A 59 -23.39 3.59 3.22
C HIS A 59 -22.88 4.93 2.69
N ALA A 60 -23.77 5.94 2.61
CA ALA A 60 -23.44 7.25 2.04
C ALA A 60 -22.42 8.05 2.87
N ASP A 61 -22.21 7.67 4.12
CA ASP A 61 -21.28 8.24 5.09
C ASP A 61 -20.08 7.31 5.39
N ASP A 62 -19.85 6.30 4.55
CA ASP A 62 -18.78 5.34 4.78
C ASP A 62 -17.38 5.94 4.52
N LEU A 63 -16.60 6.00 5.59
CA LEU A 63 -15.21 6.46 5.57
C LEU A 63 -14.23 5.38 5.13
N GLU A 64 -14.58 4.09 5.30
CA GLU A 64 -13.74 2.94 4.91
C GLU A 64 -13.88 2.63 3.42
N THR A 65 -13.74 3.66 2.58
CA THR A 65 -13.88 3.56 1.12
C THR A 65 -12.54 3.77 0.43
N VAL A 66 -12.14 2.84 -0.44
CA VAL A 66 -10.91 2.95 -1.25
C VAL A 66 -11.06 2.17 -2.55
N ALA A 67 -10.35 2.61 -3.60
CA ALA A 67 -10.23 1.85 -4.84
C ALA A 67 -8.78 1.36 -5.02
N LEU A 68 -8.62 0.09 -5.35
CA LEU A 68 -7.34 -0.52 -5.70
C LEU A 68 -7.32 -0.82 -7.20
N LEU A 69 -6.23 -0.48 -7.87
CA LEU A 69 -5.97 -0.77 -9.27
C LEU A 69 -4.88 -1.85 -9.32
N ASP A 70 -5.28 -3.09 -9.52
CA ASP A 70 -4.41 -4.25 -9.64
C ASP A 70 -3.95 -4.41 -11.09
N ASN A 71 -2.63 -4.46 -11.33
CA ASN A 71 -2.08 -4.56 -12.67
C ASN A 71 -2.42 -5.92 -13.30
N GLU A 72 -3.06 -5.94 -14.46
CA GLU A 72 -3.28 -7.20 -15.17
C GLU A 72 -2.05 -7.61 -15.97
N GLY A 73 -1.64 -8.87 -15.78
CA GLY A 73 -0.52 -9.47 -16.50
C GLY A 73 0.81 -9.49 -15.74
N ASP A 74 0.84 -8.94 -14.51
CA ASP A 74 1.96 -9.19 -13.61
C ASP A 74 1.77 -10.51 -12.80
N LYS A 75 2.71 -10.79 -11.90
CA LYS A 75 2.70 -12.02 -11.08
C LYS A 75 1.93 -11.85 -9.76
N PHE A 76 1.37 -10.68 -9.51
CA PHE A 76 0.75 -10.31 -8.26
C PHE A 76 -0.77 -10.25 -8.40
N THR A 77 -1.45 -10.34 -7.26
CA THR A 77 -2.90 -10.14 -7.21
C THR A 77 -3.26 -9.50 -5.89
N LEU A 78 -3.96 -8.38 -5.93
CA LEU A 78 -4.44 -7.70 -4.73
C LEU A 78 -5.70 -8.39 -4.21
N GLU A 79 -5.67 -8.82 -2.94
CA GLU A 79 -6.80 -9.48 -2.28
C GLU A 79 -7.16 -8.74 -0.99
N PRO A 80 -8.27 -7.96 -0.97
CA PRO A 80 -8.76 -7.35 0.25
C PRO A 80 -8.97 -8.41 1.34
N PHE A 81 -8.51 -8.11 2.55
CA PHE A 81 -8.79 -8.94 3.71
C PHE A 81 -10.16 -8.60 4.30
N ALA A 82 -11.18 -8.92 3.53
CA ALA A 82 -12.58 -8.73 3.89
C ALA A 82 -13.45 -9.77 3.18
N PRO A 83 -14.69 -9.98 3.63
CA PRO A 83 -15.66 -10.76 2.88
C PRO A 83 -15.90 -10.23 1.46
N ASP A 84 -16.19 -11.12 0.52
CA ASP A 84 -16.41 -10.80 -0.89
C ASP A 84 -17.56 -9.79 -1.14
N PHE A 85 -18.47 -9.61 -0.17
CA PHE A 85 -19.57 -8.65 -0.28
C PHE A 85 -19.17 -7.21 0.08
N ASP A 86 -18.00 -7.01 0.69
CA ASP A 86 -17.49 -5.67 1.06
C ASP A 86 -16.75 -4.98 -0.10
N TYR A 87 -16.60 -5.66 -1.24
CA TYR A 87 -15.96 -5.09 -2.41
C TYR A 87 -16.51 -5.62 -3.74
N VAL A 88 -16.26 -4.88 -4.81
CA VAL A 88 -16.60 -5.26 -6.19
C VAL A 88 -15.35 -5.21 -7.06
N ILE A 89 -15.11 -6.27 -7.85
CA ILE A 89 -14.01 -6.32 -8.81
C ILE A 89 -14.53 -6.08 -10.22
N LYS A 90 -13.92 -5.14 -10.94
CA LYS A 90 -14.12 -4.88 -12.38
C LYS A 90 -12.82 -5.18 -13.12
N LYS A 91 -12.82 -6.10 -14.09
CA LYS A 91 -11.61 -6.56 -14.77
C LYS A 91 -11.49 -6.02 -16.19
N GLY A 92 -10.28 -5.94 -16.71
CA GLY A 92 -9.99 -5.60 -18.09
C GLY A 92 -10.16 -4.12 -18.43
N LEU A 93 -9.98 -3.22 -17.46
CA LEU A 93 -10.15 -1.78 -17.66
C LEU A 93 -8.84 -1.17 -18.15
N SER A 94 -8.89 -0.28 -19.14
CA SER A 94 -7.73 0.56 -19.48
C SER A 94 -7.37 1.50 -18.33
N ALA A 95 -6.13 2.01 -18.32
CA ALA A 95 -5.66 2.99 -17.33
C ALA A 95 -6.65 4.17 -17.11
N GLU A 96 -7.20 4.73 -18.18
CA GLU A 96 -8.16 5.84 -18.11
C GLU A 96 -9.51 5.39 -17.51
N GLU A 97 -10.05 4.26 -17.97
CA GLU A 97 -11.30 3.71 -17.44
C GLU A 97 -11.17 3.33 -15.96
N ALA A 98 -10.02 2.77 -15.59
CA ALA A 98 -9.72 2.35 -14.22
C ALA A 98 -9.67 3.55 -13.27
N LEU A 99 -8.94 4.60 -13.66
CA LEU A 99 -8.89 5.85 -12.91
C LEU A 99 -10.26 6.51 -12.78
N ASN A 100 -11.00 6.64 -13.88
CA ASN A 100 -12.34 7.22 -13.86
C ASN A 100 -13.30 6.42 -12.96
N ALA A 101 -13.25 5.09 -13.03
CA ALA A 101 -14.08 4.23 -12.18
C ALA A 101 -13.73 4.38 -10.70
N ALA A 102 -12.43 4.44 -10.39
CA ALA A 102 -11.92 4.62 -9.03
C ALA A 102 -12.29 5.99 -8.46
N GLU A 103 -12.05 7.08 -9.19
CA GLU A 103 -12.36 8.46 -8.78
C GLU A 103 -13.85 8.64 -8.49
N LYS A 104 -14.71 8.16 -9.40
CA LYS A 104 -16.15 8.22 -9.22
C LYS A 104 -16.60 7.44 -7.98
N PHE A 105 -15.97 6.31 -7.70
CA PHE A 105 -16.30 5.49 -6.54
C PHE A 105 -15.87 6.15 -5.23
N VAL A 106 -14.66 6.69 -5.11
CA VAL A 106 -14.17 7.22 -3.83
C VAL A 106 -14.72 8.62 -3.49
N SER A 107 -15.35 9.31 -4.42
CA SER A 107 -15.80 10.70 -4.28
C SER A 107 -17.27 10.88 -3.84
N PHE A 108 -18.01 9.80 -3.54
CA PHE A 108 -19.44 9.92 -3.21
C PHE A 108 -19.70 10.62 -1.86
N HIS A 109 -18.74 10.56 -0.94
CA HIS A 109 -18.96 10.95 0.45
C HIS A 109 -19.12 12.48 0.58
N PRO A 110 -20.08 13.02 1.35
CA PRO A 110 -20.32 14.46 1.44
C PRO A 110 -19.11 15.30 1.89
N SER A 111 -18.29 14.74 2.77
CA SER A 111 -17.05 15.35 3.25
C SER A 111 -15.80 15.06 2.40
N PHE A 112 -15.97 14.48 1.20
CA PHE A 112 -14.88 14.29 0.26
C PHE A 112 -14.25 15.64 -0.11
N TRP A 113 -12.92 15.69 -0.10
CA TRP A 113 -12.16 16.89 -0.47
C TRP A 113 -11.41 16.70 -1.78
N ARG A 114 -10.60 15.65 -1.88
CA ARG A 114 -9.82 15.31 -3.06
C ARG A 114 -9.35 13.86 -2.98
N THR A 115 -8.82 13.32 -4.08
CA THR A 115 -8.17 12.00 -4.07
C THR A 115 -6.68 12.10 -3.78
N GLN A 116 -6.10 10.98 -3.33
CA GLN A 116 -4.66 10.76 -3.28
C GLN A 116 -4.35 9.44 -3.96
N LEU A 117 -3.41 9.50 -4.92
CA LEU A 117 -2.94 8.33 -5.65
C LEU A 117 -1.61 7.85 -5.07
N ILE A 118 -1.53 6.56 -4.81
CA ILE A 118 -0.40 5.89 -4.19
C ILE A 118 -0.03 4.69 -5.07
N LYS A 119 1.26 4.49 -5.36
CA LYS A 119 1.77 3.26 -5.98
C LYS A 119 2.19 2.26 -4.92
N ILE A 120 1.93 0.99 -5.20
CA ILE A 120 2.33 -0.15 -4.38
C ILE A 120 3.58 -0.74 -5.02
N ILE A 121 4.66 -0.88 -4.25
CA ILE A 121 6.00 -1.19 -4.78
C ILE A 121 6.45 -2.56 -4.27
N ASP A 122 6.86 -3.44 -5.20
CA ASP A 122 7.45 -4.73 -4.86
C ASP A 122 8.88 -4.59 -4.26
N PRO A 123 9.45 -5.66 -3.70
CA PRO A 123 10.82 -5.64 -3.20
C PRO A 123 11.88 -5.28 -4.25
N GLU A 124 11.58 -5.52 -5.53
CA GLU A 124 12.43 -5.20 -6.67
C GLU A 124 12.34 -3.73 -7.12
N GLY A 125 11.40 -2.95 -6.59
CA GLY A 125 11.19 -1.53 -6.90
C GLY A 125 10.18 -1.25 -8.02
N ASN A 126 9.46 -2.26 -8.52
CA ASN A 126 8.44 -2.11 -9.55
C ASN A 126 7.08 -1.78 -8.93
N ALA A 127 6.28 -0.98 -9.65
CA ALA A 127 4.89 -0.78 -9.29
C ALA A 127 4.07 -2.00 -9.69
N ILE A 128 3.39 -2.61 -8.71
CA ILE A 128 2.52 -3.79 -8.91
C ILE A 128 1.03 -3.44 -8.91
N GLY A 129 0.73 -2.18 -8.63
CA GLY A 129 -0.63 -1.67 -8.59
C GLY A 129 -0.65 -0.30 -7.94
N PHE A 130 -1.86 0.24 -7.85
CA PHE A 130 -2.09 1.56 -7.28
C PHE A 130 -3.28 1.54 -6.33
N GLU A 131 -3.27 2.47 -5.39
CA GLU A 131 -4.35 2.78 -4.47
C GLU A 131 -4.80 4.20 -4.75
N LEU A 132 -6.09 4.38 -4.95
CA LEU A 132 -6.72 5.67 -4.99
C LEU A 132 -7.62 5.80 -3.76
N LYS A 133 -7.23 6.67 -2.83
CA LYS A 133 -7.99 6.91 -1.60
C LYS A 133 -8.62 8.31 -1.57
N PRO A 134 -9.78 8.46 -0.93
CA PRO A 134 -10.34 9.77 -0.63
C PRO A 134 -9.57 10.42 0.51
N LEU A 135 -9.32 11.72 0.36
CA LEU A 135 -8.98 12.60 1.45
C LEU A 135 -10.23 13.39 1.83
N TYR A 136 -10.51 13.46 3.12
CA TYR A 136 -11.68 14.12 3.67
C TYR A 136 -11.35 15.52 4.19
N LEU A 137 -12.38 16.32 4.41
CA LEU A 137 -12.24 17.65 5.01
C LEU A 137 -11.73 17.53 6.46
N PRO A 138 -10.55 18.09 6.80
CA PRO A 138 -9.92 17.86 8.09
C PRO A 138 -10.69 18.45 9.27
N PHE A 139 -11.51 19.49 9.06
CA PHE A 139 -12.33 20.08 10.12
C PHE A 139 -13.48 19.17 10.58
N ILE A 140 -13.83 18.13 9.81
CA ILE A 140 -14.87 17.16 10.17
C ILE A 140 -14.27 16.03 11.03
N TYR A 141 -13.10 15.50 10.65
CA TYR A 141 -12.53 14.28 11.25
C TYR A 141 -11.20 14.49 12.00
N GLY A 142 -10.71 15.73 12.08
CA GLY A 142 -9.41 16.07 12.68
C GLY A 142 -8.20 15.76 11.81
N THR A 143 -8.38 14.99 10.73
CA THR A 143 -7.38 14.68 9.70
C THR A 143 -8.08 14.49 8.34
N SER A 144 -7.32 14.64 7.27
CA SER A 144 -7.82 14.37 5.91
C SER A 144 -7.64 12.91 5.50
N ASP A 145 -6.55 12.29 5.95
CA ASP A 145 -6.25 10.89 5.71
C ASP A 145 -6.77 10.06 6.89
N VAL A 146 -7.79 9.26 6.63
CA VAL A 146 -8.54 8.52 7.66
C VAL A 146 -8.29 7.02 7.61
N LEU A 147 -7.50 6.54 6.63
CA LEU A 147 -7.26 5.12 6.38
C LEU A 147 -5.81 4.73 6.62
N ASP A 148 -5.63 3.64 7.35
CA ASP A 148 -4.40 2.86 7.38
C ASP A 148 -4.56 1.65 6.45
N ILE A 149 -3.72 1.56 5.41
CA ILE A 149 -3.76 0.47 4.42
C ILE A 149 -2.40 -0.23 4.38
N TYR A 150 -2.42 -1.56 4.48
CA TYR A 150 -1.22 -2.39 4.51
C TYR A 150 -1.28 -3.53 3.49
N TYR A 151 -0.17 -3.73 2.80
CA TYR A 151 -0.02 -4.70 1.71
C TYR A 151 0.90 -5.84 2.14
N TRP A 152 0.35 -7.01 2.43
CA TRP A 152 1.09 -8.15 3.00
C TRP A 152 1.38 -9.21 1.94
N PRO A 153 2.64 -9.33 1.45
CA PRO A 153 2.97 -10.32 0.45
C PRO A 153 2.81 -11.74 0.99
N LYS A 154 2.29 -12.64 0.15
CA LYS A 154 2.13 -14.07 0.40
C LYS A 154 2.99 -14.88 -0.57
N LYS A 155 3.19 -16.16 -0.25
CA LYS A 155 4.11 -17.05 -0.99
C LYS A 155 3.65 -17.38 -2.42
N ASP A 156 2.38 -17.14 -2.72
CA ASP A 156 1.70 -17.50 -3.98
C ASP A 156 1.49 -16.30 -4.92
N GLY A 157 2.19 -15.18 -4.70
CA GLY A 157 2.02 -13.95 -5.48
C GLY A 157 0.84 -13.10 -5.03
N LYS A 158 0.00 -13.59 -4.11
CA LYS A 158 -1.07 -12.80 -3.54
C LYS A 158 -0.54 -11.73 -2.61
N ILE A 159 -1.13 -10.55 -2.67
CA ILE A 159 -0.90 -9.46 -1.75
C ILE A 159 -2.19 -9.27 -0.94
N LYS A 160 -2.16 -9.68 0.32
CA LYS A 160 -3.28 -9.47 1.23
C LYS A 160 -3.34 -7.99 1.62
N VAL A 161 -4.44 -7.32 1.32
CA VAL A 161 -4.64 -5.89 1.58
C VAL A 161 -5.51 -5.70 2.82
N THR A 162 -4.95 -5.13 3.88
CA THR A 162 -5.74 -4.76 5.07
C THR A 162 -6.08 -3.28 4.99
N ILE A 163 -7.37 -2.94 5.04
CA ILE A 163 -7.89 -1.57 4.98
C ILE A 163 -8.61 -1.29 6.30
N THR A 164 -8.29 -0.18 6.95
CA THR A 164 -8.91 0.11 8.24
C THR A 164 -8.87 1.59 8.60
N LEU A 165 -9.84 2.07 9.38
CA LEU A 165 -9.76 3.42 9.94
C LEU A 165 -8.55 3.59 10.85
N ILE A 166 -7.98 4.80 10.86
CA ILE A 166 -7.03 5.19 11.90
C ILE A 166 -7.64 5.01 13.30
N PRO A 167 -6.83 4.71 14.33
CA PRO A 167 -7.32 4.38 15.66
C PRO A 167 -8.26 5.41 16.28
N SER A 168 -8.03 6.70 16.04
CA SER A 168 -8.85 7.80 16.56
C SER A 168 -10.28 7.84 16.01
N LEU A 169 -10.51 7.29 14.81
CA LEU A 169 -11.83 7.26 14.18
C LEU A 169 -12.54 5.93 14.39
N LYS A 170 -11.79 4.84 14.64
CA LYS A 170 -12.38 3.56 15.07
C LYS A 170 -13.21 3.72 16.34
N SER A 171 -12.67 4.40 17.36
CA SER A 171 -13.37 4.60 18.64
C SER A 171 -14.68 5.39 18.49
N LEU A 172 -14.80 6.23 17.46
CA LEU A 172 -16.02 6.97 17.15
C LEU A 172 -17.11 6.06 16.55
N LYS A 173 -16.73 5.11 15.68
CA LYS A 173 -17.65 4.12 15.07
C LYS A 173 -18.26 3.16 16.10
N PHE A 174 -17.62 2.99 17.27
CA PHE A 174 -18.04 2.06 18.33
C PHE A 174 -18.76 2.71 19.54
N HIS A 175 -19.24 3.97 19.44
CA HIS A 175 -20.17 4.54 20.42
C HIS A 175 -21.62 4.54 19.89
N PRO A 176 -22.36 3.42 20.01
CA PRO A 176 -23.80 3.44 19.82
C PRO A 176 -24.43 4.11 21.05
N GLY A 177 -24.82 5.38 20.93
CA GLY A 177 -25.64 6.06 21.94
C GLY A 177 -24.92 7.00 22.91
N GLY A 178 -24.00 7.84 22.40
CA GLY A 178 -23.58 9.03 23.14
C GLY A 178 -24.56 10.17 22.90
N ASP A 179 -25.52 10.28 23.80
CA ASP A 179 -26.29 11.48 24.13
C ASP A 179 -25.35 12.63 24.57
N GLY A 180 -24.59 13.15 23.61
CA GLY A 180 -23.86 14.40 23.74
C GLY A 180 -24.84 15.56 23.71
N GLY A 181 -25.53 15.76 24.82
CA GLY A 181 -26.41 16.90 25.05
C GLY A 181 -25.72 18.20 24.65
N LEU A 182 -26.29 18.87 23.65
CA LEU A 182 -26.03 20.27 23.36
C LEU A 182 -26.51 21.09 24.55
N GLY A 183 -25.63 21.30 25.53
CA GLY A 183 -25.77 22.34 26.53
C GLY A 183 -25.62 23.71 25.86
N GLY A 184 -26.70 24.20 25.25
CA GLY A 184 -26.81 25.59 24.81
C GLY A 184 -27.01 26.51 26.03
N PRO A 185 -26.39 27.69 26.06
CA PRO A 185 -26.59 28.64 27.14
C PRO A 185 -27.96 29.33 26.98
N HIS A 186 -28.82 29.18 27.99
CA HIS A 186 -29.94 30.07 28.28
C HIS A 186 -29.83 30.54 29.72
#